data_AF-A0A958RCJ4-F1
#
_entry.id   AF-A0A958RCJ4-F1
#
_cell.length_a   1.000
_cell.length_b   1.000
_cell.length_c   1.000
_cell.angle_alpha   90.00
_cell.angle_beta   90.00
_cell.angle_gamma   90.00
#
_symmetry.space_group_name_H-M   'P 1'
#
loop_
_entity.id
_entity.type
_entity.pdbx_description
1 polymer ?
#
loop_
_entity_poly.entity_id
_entity_poly.type
_entity_poly.pdbx_seq_one_letter_code
_entity_poly.pdbx_strand_id
1 'polypeptide(L)'
;MRLKSLFKNKLLNILSLNALLVLVRLVTGFISVKAMALLIGPGGIALMGNFRSFLTAAQSLASLGIRDGIVRFVSEKKHEENALKKVFSSALLIVLVLSLLVSCCIFLGSDRLNAYLFPGGSYASVFKITAFLLPLS
;
A
#
# COMPACT_ATOMS: atom_id res chain seq x y z
N MET A 1 -9.23 -34.79 -23.56
CA MET A 1 -7.79 -34.71 -23.20
C MET A 1 -7.15 -33.35 -23.58
N ARG A 2 -7.83 -32.22 -23.37
CA ARG A 2 -7.36 -30.86 -23.78
C ARG A 2 -7.00 -29.92 -22.62
N LEU A 3 -7.10 -30.36 -21.37
CA LEU A 3 -6.84 -29.48 -20.21
C LEU A 3 -5.34 -29.27 -19.94
N LYS A 4 -4.47 -30.23 -20.29
CA LYS A 4 -3.02 -30.15 -20.01
C LYS A 4 -2.23 -29.20 -20.94
N SER A 5 -2.77 -28.80 -22.10
CA SER A 5 -2.04 -27.90 -23.02
C SER A 5 -2.23 -26.41 -22.72
N LEU A 6 -3.21 -26.04 -21.88
CA LEU A 6 -3.37 -24.66 -21.42
C LEU A 6 -2.26 -24.32 -20.42
N PHE A 7 -1.97 -25.19 -19.45
CA PHE A 7 -1.01 -24.93 -18.35
C PHE A 7 0.48 -24.79 -18.75
N LYS A 8 0.85 -24.88 -20.03
CA LYS A 8 2.25 -24.76 -20.47
C LYS A 8 2.66 -23.33 -20.88
N ASN A 9 1.71 -22.38 -20.87
CA ASN A 9 1.98 -20.99 -21.27
C ASN A 9 2.49 -20.16 -20.09
N LYS A 10 3.58 -19.40 -20.31
CA LYS A 10 4.21 -18.49 -19.33
C LYS A 10 3.21 -17.52 -18.68
N LEU A 11 2.17 -17.13 -19.42
CA LEU A 11 1.06 -16.31 -18.95
C LEU A 11 0.25 -17.00 -17.84
N LEU A 12 -0.08 -18.29 -18.02
CA LEU A 12 -0.86 -19.04 -17.03
C LEU A 12 -0.09 -19.31 -15.74
N ASN A 13 1.25 -19.40 -15.82
CA ASN A 13 2.09 -19.50 -14.63
C ASN A 13 2.13 -18.18 -13.83
N ILE A 14 2.21 -17.03 -14.50
CA ILE A 14 2.15 -15.71 -13.81
C ILE A 14 0.76 -15.47 -13.22
N LEU A 15 -0.30 -15.85 -13.95
CA LEU A 15 -1.67 -15.76 -13.49
C LEU A 15 -1.94 -16.67 -12.29
N SER A 16 -1.46 -17.91 -12.31
CA SER A 16 -1.64 -18.84 -11.19
C SER A 16 -0.92 -18.36 -9.92
N LEU A 17 0.30 -17.82 -10.07
CA LEU A 17 1.04 -17.21 -8.96
C LEU A 17 0.30 -15.98 -8.39
N ASN A 18 -0.25 -15.13 -9.25
CA ASN A 18 -1.03 -13.97 -8.81
C ASN A 18 -2.34 -14.40 -8.13
N ALA A 19 -3.04 -15.41 -8.66
CA ALA A 19 -4.25 -15.96 -8.05
C ALA A 19 -3.96 -16.52 -6.65
N LEU A 20 -2.86 -17.24 -6.48
CA LEU A 20 -2.42 -17.73 -5.18
C LEU A 20 -2.12 -16.56 -4.22
N LEU A 21 -1.42 -15.53 -4.69
CA LEU A 21 -1.14 -14.33 -3.89
C LEU A 21 -2.43 -13.63 -3.41
N VAL A 22 -3.43 -13.50 -4.29
CA VAL A 22 -4.73 -12.92 -3.95
C VAL A 22 -5.46 -13.79 -2.92
N LEU A 23 -5.47 -15.12 -3.09
CA LEU A 23 -6.07 -16.04 -2.12
C LEU A 23 -5.42 -15.89 -0.73
N VAL A 24 -4.10 -15.84 -0.66
CA VAL A 24 -3.38 -15.64 0.61
C VAL A 24 -3.76 -14.30 1.24
N ARG A 25 -3.82 -13.22 0.46
CA ARG A 25 -4.25 -11.89 0.94
C ARG A 25 -5.69 -11.89 1.46
N LEU A 26 -6.60 -12.65 0.82
CA LEU A 26 -7.99 -12.76 1.25
C LEU A 26 -8.10 -13.54 2.56
N VAL A 27 -7.42 -14.68 2.68
CA VAL A 27 -7.42 -15.50 3.90
C VAL A 27 -6.83 -14.72 5.07
N THR A 28 -5.66 -14.12 4.89
CA THR A 28 -5.01 -13.30 5.92
C THR A 28 -5.87 -12.10 6.30
N GLY A 29 -6.41 -11.37 5.32
CA GLY A 29 -7.30 -10.25 5.56
C GLY A 29 -8.57 -10.63 6.31
N PHE A 30 -9.17 -11.77 5.96
CA PHE A 30 -10.36 -12.29 6.64
C PHE A 30 -10.06 -12.63 8.11
N ILE A 31 -8.94 -13.29 8.38
CA ILE A 31 -8.49 -13.61 9.74
C ILE A 31 -8.28 -12.31 10.54
N SER A 32 -7.61 -11.31 9.96
CA SER A 32 -7.39 -10.02 10.62
C SER A 32 -8.69 -9.30 10.97
N VAL A 33 -9.65 -9.25 10.03
CA VAL A 33 -10.96 -8.63 10.28
C VAL A 33 -11.74 -9.39 11.36
N LYS A 34 -11.71 -10.72 11.34
CA LYS A 34 -12.36 -11.56 12.35
C LYS A 34 -11.74 -11.36 13.74
N ALA A 35 -10.41 -11.29 13.83
CA ALA A 35 -9.72 -11.01 15.09
C ALA A 35 -10.10 -9.64 15.66
N MET A 36 -10.12 -8.60 14.81
CA MET A 36 -10.55 -7.25 15.23
C MET A 36 -12.02 -7.21 15.65
N ALA A 37 -12.89 -7.95 14.97
CA ALA A 37 -14.30 -8.05 15.34
C ALA A 37 -14.50 -8.61 16.76
N LEU A 38 -13.71 -9.63 17.11
CA LEU A 38 -13.78 -10.28 18.42
C LEU A 38 -13.14 -9.44 19.52
N LEU A 39 -12.04 -8.73 19.23
CA LEU A 39 -11.29 -7.97 20.24
C LEU A 39 -11.83 -6.55 20.47
N ILE A 40 -12.23 -5.85 19.40
CA ILE A 40 -12.54 -4.41 19.41
C ILE A 40 -14.04 -4.17 19.11
N GLY A 41 -14.72 -5.14 18.50
CA GLY A 41 -16.13 -5.04 18.13
C GLY A 41 -16.39 -4.29 16.82
N PRO A 42 -17.67 -4.18 16.40
CA PRO A 42 -18.05 -3.62 15.10
C PRO A 42 -17.65 -2.15 14.90
N GLY A 43 -17.73 -1.35 15.98
CA GLY A 43 -17.32 0.06 15.96
C GLY A 43 -15.83 0.22 15.69
N GLY A 44 -14.99 -0.62 16.30
CA GLY A 44 -13.54 -0.63 16.06
C GLY A 44 -13.17 -1.00 14.62
N ILE A 45 -13.90 -1.94 14.01
CA ILE A 45 -13.69 -2.31 12.60
C ILE A 45 -13.98 -1.13 11.67
N ALA A 46 -15.07 -0.38 11.92
CA ALA A 46 -15.42 0.79 11.11
C ALA A 46 -14.31 1.85 11.16
N LEU A 47 -13.83 2.16 12.37
CA LEU A 47 -12.72 3.10 12.57
C LEU A 47 -11.43 2.63 11.90
N MET A 48 -11.09 1.35 12.00
CA MET A 48 -9.92 0.78 11.33
C MET A 48 -10.06 0.80 9.80
N GLY A 49 -11.28 0.62 9.29
CA GLY A 49 -11.61 0.75 7.87
C GLY A 49 -11.37 2.18 7.36
N ASN A 50 -11.84 3.18 8.10
CA ASN A 50 -11.56 4.59 7.80
C ASN A 50 -10.06 4.87 7.78
N PHE A 51 -9.35 4.39 8.81
CA PHE A 51 -7.89 4.57 8.90
C PHE A 51 -7.14 3.89 7.76
N ARG A 52 -7.51 2.66 7.38
CA ARG A 52 -6.91 1.94 6.26
C ARG A 52 -7.13 2.65 4.92
N SER A 53 -8.31 3.23 4.74
CA SER A 53 -8.62 4.01 3.54
C SER A 53 -7.76 5.28 3.47
N PHE A 54 -7.62 5.98 4.60
CA PHE A 54 -6.71 7.11 4.74
C PHE A 54 -5.24 6.72 4.45
N LEU A 55 -4.73 5.63 5.04
CA LEU A 55 -3.38 5.15 4.79
C LEU A 55 -3.14 4.85 3.31
N THR A 56 -4.10 4.19 2.65
CA THR A 56 -4.02 3.88 1.22
C THR A 56 -3.93 5.16 0.39
N ALA A 57 -4.76 6.15 0.69
CA ALA A 57 -4.73 7.45 0.01
C ALA A 57 -3.42 8.19 0.26
N ALA A 58 -2.94 8.24 1.52
CA ALA A 58 -1.70 8.89 1.88
C ALA A 58 -0.48 8.25 1.19
N GLN A 59 -0.42 6.92 1.13
CA GLN A 59 0.63 6.18 0.41
C GLN A 59 0.57 6.38 -1.11
N SER A 60 -0.63 6.46 -1.68
CA SER A 60 -0.82 6.75 -3.10
C SER A 60 -0.30 8.15 -3.44
N LEU A 61 -0.64 9.16 -2.62
CA LEU A 61 -0.13 10.52 -2.75
C LEU A 61 1.39 10.59 -2.56
N ALA A 62 1.95 9.82 -1.61
CA ALA A 62 3.38 9.80 -1.34
C ALA A 62 4.21 9.08 -2.39
N SER A 63 3.58 8.28 -3.26
CA SER A 63 4.27 7.57 -4.34
C SER A 63 3.95 8.11 -5.73
N LEU A 64 2.88 8.90 -5.91
CA LEU A 64 2.45 9.50 -7.19
C LEU A 64 2.55 8.56 -8.42
N GLY A 65 2.27 7.26 -8.23
CA GLY A 65 2.33 6.27 -9.31
C GLY A 65 3.74 5.84 -9.74
N ILE A 66 4.80 6.27 -9.04
CA ILE A 66 6.19 5.88 -9.32
C ILE A 66 6.36 4.36 -9.28
N ARG A 67 5.63 3.66 -8.40
CA ARG A 67 5.68 2.19 -8.31
C ARG A 67 5.26 1.53 -9.63
N ASP A 68 4.16 1.97 -10.23
CA ASP A 68 3.68 1.45 -11.52
C ASP A 68 4.61 1.88 -12.67
N GLY A 69 5.16 3.10 -12.60
CA GLY A 69 6.17 3.59 -13.53
C GLY A 69 7.44 2.73 -13.55
N ILE A 70 7.95 2.33 -12.38
CA ILE A 70 9.09 1.42 -12.26
C ILE A 70 8.76 0.05 -12.86
N VAL A 71 7.60 -0.52 -12.54
CA VAL A 71 7.19 -1.83 -13.07
C VAL A 71 7.12 -1.79 -14.60
N ARG A 72 6.55 -0.72 -15.17
CA ARG A 72 6.53 -0.52 -16.62
C ARG A 72 7.94 -0.40 -17.20
N PHE A 73 8.79 0.44 -16.61
CA PHE A 73 10.17 0.63 -17.06
C PHE A 73 10.97 -0.67 -17.05
N VAL A 74 10.87 -1.45 -15.98
CA VAL A 74 11.53 -2.77 -15.86
C VAL A 74 10.96 -3.77 -16.86
N SER A 75 9.66 -3.72 -17.17
CA SER A 75 9.04 -4.60 -18.15
C SER A 75 9.51 -4.33 -19.58
N GLU A 76 9.77 -3.06 -19.94
CA GLU A 76 10.20 -2.61 -21.27
C GLU A 76 11.72 -2.76 -21.48
N LYS A 77 12.54 -2.54 -20.44
CA LYS A 77 14.01 -2.46 -20.52
C LYS A 77 14.75 -3.58 -19.78
N LYS A 78 14.30 -4.83 -19.94
CA LYS A 78 14.83 -6.03 -19.22
C LYS A 78 16.34 -6.29 -19.32
N HIS A 79 17.07 -5.72 -20.29
CA HIS A 79 18.46 -6.09 -20.60
C HIS A 79 19.52 -5.02 -20.25
N GLU A 80 19.15 -3.86 -19.70
CA GLU A 80 20.11 -2.78 -19.36
C GLU A 80 20.21 -2.58 -17.83
N GLU A 81 21.01 -3.40 -17.15
CA GLU A 81 21.15 -3.36 -15.68
C GLU A 81 21.62 -1.99 -15.15
N ASN A 82 22.49 -1.30 -15.89
CA ASN A 82 23.00 0.03 -15.51
C ASN A 82 21.91 1.12 -15.58
N ALA A 83 20.98 1.01 -16.54
CA ALA A 83 19.85 1.93 -16.65
C ALA A 83 18.83 1.70 -15.52
N LEU A 84 18.56 0.44 -15.18
CA LEU A 84 17.67 0.08 -14.07
C LEU A 84 18.16 0.62 -12.73
N LYS A 85 19.45 0.47 -12.42
CA LYS A 85 20.04 0.97 -11.16
C LYS A 85 19.91 2.49 -11.02
N LYS A 86 20.15 3.23 -12.11
CA LYS A 86 20.06 4.70 -12.11
C LYS A 86 18.62 5.19 -11.92
N VAL A 87 17.65 4.51 -12.56
CA VAL A 87 16.22 4.81 -12.40
C VAL A 87 15.74 4.47 -10.99
N PHE A 88 16.11 3.32 -10.44
CA PHE A 88 15.75 2.96 -9.06
C PHE A 88 16.29 3.95 -8.03
N SER A 89 17.55 4.36 -8.16
CA SER A 89 18.16 5.35 -7.25
C SER A 89 17.45 6.70 -7.33
N SER A 90 17.12 7.16 -8.54
CA SER A 90 16.39 8.42 -8.73
C SER A 90 14.96 8.33 -8.21
N ALA A 91 14.28 7.22 -8.46
CA ALA A 91 12.90 7.00 -8.01
C ALA A 91 12.81 6.92 -6.48
N LEU A 92 13.79 6.29 -5.81
CA LEU A 92 13.86 6.27 -4.35
C LEU A 92 13.97 7.69 -3.77
N LEU A 93 14.83 8.54 -4.33
CA LEU A 93 14.97 9.93 -3.87
C LEU A 93 13.67 10.72 -4.07
N ILE A 94 13.00 10.57 -5.22
CA ILE A 94 11.74 11.26 -5.50
C ILE A 94 10.65 10.80 -4.53
N VAL A 95 10.49 9.48 -4.35
CA VAL A 95 9.51 8.92 -3.39
C VAL A 95 9.81 9.39 -1.98
N LEU A 96 11.09 9.47 -1.58
CA LEU A 96 11.49 9.91 -0.24
C LEU A 96 11.18 11.39 0.00
N VAL A 97 11.43 12.26 -0.99
CA VAL A 97 11.06 13.69 -0.89
C VAL A 97 9.55 13.87 -0.81
N LEU A 98 8.83 13.17 -1.68
CA LEU A 98 7.38 13.25 -1.77
C LEU A 98 6.70 12.70 -0.50
N SER A 99 7.19 11.59 0.03
CA SER A 99 6.72 11.01 1.29
C SER A 99 7.02 11.91 2.49
N LEU A 100 8.15 12.64 2.48
CA LEU A 100 8.44 13.68 3.47
C LEU A 100 7.44 14.84 3.41
N LEU A 101 7.09 15.30 2.20
CA LEU A 101 6.11 16.36 2.00
C LEU A 101 4.71 15.94 2.50
N VAL A 102 4.29 14.72 2.16
CA VAL A 102 3.00 14.17 2.62
C VAL A 102 3.01 13.96 4.14
N SER A 103 4.12 13.46 4.70
CA SER A 103 4.33 13.32 6.15
C SER A 103 4.19 14.66 6.87
N CYS A 104 4.84 15.71 6.38
CA CYS A 104 4.73 17.07 6.93
C CYS A 104 3.28 17.59 6.90
N CYS A 105 2.58 17.39 5.77
CA CYS A 105 1.17 17.78 5.63
C CYS A 105 0.25 17.06 6.63
N ILE A 106 0.45 15.75 6.83
CA ILE A 106 -0.32 14.96 7.80
C ILE A 106 -0.01 15.38 9.24
N PHE A 107 1.25 15.69 9.54
CA PHE A 107 1.65 16.14 10.88
C PHE A 107 1.00 17.48 11.25
N LEU A 108 1.01 18.46 10.34
CA LEU A 108 0.38 19.76 10.54
C LEU A 108 -1.16 19.66 10.56
N GLY A 109 -1.73 18.74 9.79
CA GLY A 109 -3.16 18.49 9.68
C GLY A 109 -3.73 17.48 10.70
N SER A 110 -2.95 16.99 11.66
CA SER A 110 -3.30 15.81 12.47
C SER A 110 -4.62 15.97 13.22
N ASP A 111 -4.88 17.16 13.74
CA ASP A 111 -6.08 17.42 14.55
C ASP A 111 -7.34 17.50 13.66
N ARG A 112 -7.22 18.07 12.46
CA ARG A 112 -8.31 18.12 11.48
C ARG A 112 -8.63 16.74 10.93
N LEU A 113 -7.59 15.96 10.62
CA LEU A 113 -7.74 14.57 10.17
C LEU A 113 -8.38 13.70 11.25
N ASN A 114 -7.99 13.87 12.51
CA ASN A 114 -8.60 13.16 13.63
C ASN A 114 -10.09 13.48 13.76
N ALA A 115 -10.48 14.76 13.73
CA ALA A 115 -11.89 15.15 13.80
C ALA A 115 -12.72 14.62 12.63
N TYR A 116 -12.13 14.54 11.43
CA TYR A 116 -12.82 14.05 10.23
C TYR A 116 -12.96 12.51 10.19
N LEU A 117 -11.89 11.77 10.55
CA LEU A 117 -11.87 10.31 10.46
C LEU A 117 -12.42 9.62 11.72
N PHE A 118 -12.34 10.28 12.88
CA PHE A 118 -12.74 9.74 14.19
C PHE A 118 -13.55 10.79 14.99
N PRO A 119 -14.82 11.04 14.64
CA PRO A 119 -15.67 11.98 15.37
C PRO A 119 -15.82 11.54 16.83
N GLY A 120 -15.37 12.37 17.77
CA GLY A 120 -15.43 12.08 19.22
C GLY A 120 -14.31 11.20 19.79
N GLY A 121 -13.31 10.81 18.98
CA GLY A 121 -12.13 10.08 19.44
C GLY A 121 -10.88 10.97 19.56
N SER A 122 -10.01 10.70 20.52
CA SER A 122 -8.69 11.37 20.64
C SER A 122 -7.58 10.47 20.10
N TYR A 123 -7.45 10.40 18.77
CA TYR A 123 -6.44 9.59 18.08
C TYR A 123 -5.38 10.43 17.35
N ALA A 124 -5.24 11.72 17.69
CA ALA A 124 -4.24 12.62 17.09
C ALA A 124 -2.81 12.04 17.17
N SER A 125 -2.48 11.33 18.24
CA SER A 125 -1.20 10.63 18.40
C SER A 125 -0.96 9.56 17.32
N VAL A 126 -2.01 8.86 16.87
CA VAL A 126 -1.92 7.84 15.81
C VAL A 126 -1.53 8.49 14.48
N PHE A 127 -2.07 9.67 14.17
CA PHE A 127 -1.71 10.42 12.96
C PHE A 127 -0.26 10.91 13.01
N LYS A 128 0.23 11.37 14.17
CA LYS A 128 1.63 11.79 14.34
C LYS A 128 2.60 10.63 14.14
N ILE A 129 2.30 9.46 14.71
CA ILE A 129 3.08 8.24 14.49
C ILE A 129 3.06 7.86 13.01
N THR A 130 1.88 7.91 12.38
CA THR A 130 1.71 7.60 10.96
C THR A 130 2.55 8.53 10.08
N ALA A 131 2.54 9.84 10.36
CA ALA A 131 3.37 10.80 9.64
C ALA A 131 4.86 10.44 9.73
N PHE A 132 5.34 10.01 10.89
CA PHE A 132 6.74 9.61 11.05
C PHE A 132 7.09 8.31 10.30
N LEU A 133 6.14 7.36 10.22
CA LEU A 133 6.34 6.09 9.51
C LEU A 133 6.20 6.21 7.99
N LEU A 134 5.46 7.21 7.50
CA LEU A 134 5.11 7.31 6.08
C LEU A 134 6.33 7.44 5.15
N PRO A 135 7.40 8.18 5.48
CA PRO A 135 8.62 8.22 4.68
C PRO A 135 9.35 6.89 4.55
N LEU A 136 9.07 5.93 5.44
CA LEU A 136 9.67 4.59 5.46
C LEU A 136 8.85 3.55 4.67
N SER A 137 7.71 3.94 4.08
CA SER A 137 6.73 3.04 3.46
C SER A 137 6.85 2.86 1.93
#